data_AF-A0A4R9QDM4-F1
#
_entry.id   AF-A0A4R9QDM4-F1
#
_cell.length_a   1.000
_cell.length_b   1.000
_cell.length_c   1.000
_cell.angle_alpha   90.00
_cell.angle_beta   90.00
_cell.angle_gamma   90.00
#
_symmetry.space_group_name_H-M   'P 1'
#
loop_
_entity.id
_entity.type
_entity.pdbx_description
1 polymer ?
#
loop_
_entity_poly.entity_id
_entity_poly.type
_entity_poly.pdbx_seq_one_letter_code
_entity_poly.pdbx_strand_id
1 'polypeptide(L)'
;MTVEIHAHDVAVFANGSKVATVTKPGVMKAPSKTGPIDRSFNIGDVVLVDGRGIVLVSPLSFAGATEIARAVIENHPGTVTDSNALRALATAVIGFAAQTVAPEPVSATIEPSQPAAV
;
A
#
# COMPACT_ATOMS: atom_id res chain seq x y z
N MET A 1 12.72 -11.39 19.01
CA MET A 1 11.82 -12.19 18.17
C MET A 1 11.63 -11.47 16.86
N THR A 2 11.97 -12.11 15.74
CA THR A 2 11.69 -11.62 14.39
C THR A 2 10.24 -11.97 14.04
N VAL A 3 9.44 -10.98 13.62
CA VAL A 3 8.08 -11.20 13.13
C VAL A 3 8.16 -11.46 11.63
N GLU A 4 7.64 -12.59 11.18
CA GLU A 4 7.55 -12.92 9.77
C GLU A 4 6.21 -12.43 9.20
N ILE A 5 6.27 -11.64 8.13
CA ILE A 5 5.09 -11.14 7.42
C ILE A 5 5.07 -11.81 6.05
N HIS A 6 4.06 -12.65 5.81
CA HIS A 6 3.83 -13.19 4.49
C HIS A 6 3.09 -12.17 3.64
N ALA A 7 3.68 -11.76 2.53
CA ALA A 7 3.13 -10.76 1.64
C ALA A 7 3.44 -11.09 0.17
N HIS A 8 2.63 -10.53 -0.73
CA HIS A 8 2.83 -10.55 -2.17
C HIS A 8 3.24 -9.17 -2.65
N ASP A 9 4.29 -9.08 -3.46
CA ASP A 9 4.80 -7.81 -3.95
C ASP A 9 3.82 -7.19 -4.95
N VAL A 10 3.44 -5.94 -4.70
CA VAL A 10 2.50 -5.16 -5.53
C VAL A 10 3.25 -4.27 -6.51
N ALA A 11 4.30 -3.60 -6.03
CA ALA A 11 5.13 -2.71 -6.82
C ALA A 11 6.56 -2.74 -6.30
N VAL A 12 7.54 -2.75 -7.20
CA VAL A 12 8.97 -2.69 -6.89
C VAL A 12 9.54 -1.42 -7.50
N PHE A 13 10.30 -0.66 -6.71
CA PHE A 13 10.86 0.63 -7.09
C PHE A 13 12.35 0.51 -7.42
N ALA A 14 12.86 1.49 -8.17
CA ALA A 14 14.26 1.51 -8.63
C ALA A 14 15.29 1.51 -7.48
N ASN A 15 14.92 1.99 -6.29
CA ASN A 15 15.77 1.95 -5.10
C ASN A 15 15.74 0.60 -4.36
N GLY A 16 15.06 -0.40 -4.92
CA GLY A 16 14.89 -1.73 -4.34
C GLY A 16 13.76 -1.83 -3.31
N SER A 17 13.14 -0.72 -2.90
CA SER A 17 11.96 -0.76 -2.04
C SER A 17 10.79 -1.41 -2.78
N LYS A 18 9.84 -1.94 -2.02
CA LYS A 18 8.64 -2.56 -2.55
C LYS A 18 7.43 -2.35 -1.66
N VAL A 19 6.29 -2.09 -2.29
CA VAL A 19 4.98 -2.16 -1.65
C VAL A 19 4.48 -3.59 -1.83
N ALA A 20 3.96 -4.18 -0.77
CA ALA A 20 3.42 -5.53 -0.78
C ALA A 20 2.09 -5.60 -0.03
N THR A 21 1.28 -6.61 -0.35
CA THR A 21 0.01 -6.88 0.33
C THR A 21 0.13 -8.15 1.15
N VAL A 22 -0.29 -8.08 2.41
CA VAL A 22 -0.26 -9.19 3.36
C VAL A 22 -1.17 -10.33 2.87
N THR A 23 -0.64 -11.55 2.91
CA THR A 23 -1.33 -12.78 2.47
C THR A 23 -1.70 -13.71 3.62
N LYS A 24 -1.15 -13.50 4.82
CA LYS A 24 -1.53 -14.22 6.05
C LYS A 24 -1.68 -13.26 7.23
N PRO A 25 -2.73 -13.41 8.05
CA PRO A 25 -2.89 -12.59 9.25
C PRO A 25 -1.81 -12.93 10.29
N GLY A 26 -1.54 -11.99 11.17
CA GLY A 26 -0.55 -12.17 12.23
C GLY A 26 -0.55 -11.04 13.25
N VAL A 27 0.44 -11.05 14.13
CA VAL A 27 0.60 -10.06 15.19
C VAL A 27 2.05 -9.61 15.23
N MET A 28 2.27 -8.31 15.39
CA MET A 28 3.59 -7.72 15.63
C MET A 28 3.60 -6.84 16.86
N LYS A 29 4.78 -6.70 17.48
CA LYS A 29 4.99 -5.72 18.55
C LYS A 29 5.25 -4.35 17.94
N ALA A 30 4.38 -3.39 18.23
CA ALA A 30 4.56 -1.99 17.85
C ALA A 30 5.02 -1.16 19.06
N PRO A 31 5.98 -0.24 18.90
CA PRO A 31 6.35 0.67 19.98
C PRO A 31 5.18 1.58 20.34
N SER A 32 4.92 1.75 21.64
CA SER A 32 3.95 2.72 22.16
C SER A 32 4.53 3.46 23.37
N LYS A 33 3.90 4.58 23.75
CA LYS A 33 4.31 5.39 24.92
C LYS A 33 4.29 4.62 26.24
N THR A 34 3.45 3.59 26.36
CA THR A 34 3.29 2.77 27.57
C THR A 34 4.03 1.42 27.50
N GLY A 35 4.79 1.18 26.43
CA GLY A 35 5.51 -0.07 26.17
C GLY A 35 5.08 -0.72 24.86
N PRO A 36 5.73 -1.82 24.43
CA PRO A 36 5.38 -2.49 23.19
C PRO A 36 3.97 -3.09 23.27
N ILE A 37 3.11 -2.74 22.31
CA ILE A 37 1.75 -3.28 22.20
C ILE A 37 1.66 -4.31 21.08
N ASP A 38 0.78 -5.30 21.24
CA ASP A 38 0.43 -6.21 20.16
C ASP A 38 -0.45 -5.49 19.15
N ARG A 39 0.02 -5.48 17.89
CA ARG A 39 -0.70 -4.95 16.74
C ARG A 39 -0.99 -6.10 15.78
N SER A 40 -2.26 -6.44 15.63
CA SER A 40 -2.70 -7.40 14.62
C SER A 40 -2.63 -6.78 13.24
N PHE A 41 -2.39 -7.63 12.25
CA PHE A 41 -2.50 -7.31 10.84
C PHE A 41 -3.23 -8.43 10.11
N ASN A 42 -3.94 -8.06 9.04
CA ASN A 42 -4.86 -8.93 8.32
C ASN A 42 -4.44 -9.10 6.86
N ILE A 43 -5.04 -10.10 6.21
CA ILE A 43 -4.94 -10.26 4.76
C ILE A 43 -5.47 -9.00 4.08
N GLY A 44 -4.76 -8.49 3.08
CA GLY A 44 -5.12 -7.27 2.36
C GLY A 44 -4.50 -5.98 2.92
N ASP A 45 -3.95 -6.02 4.14
CA ASP A 45 -3.16 -4.90 4.66
C ASP A 45 -1.92 -4.68 3.79
N VAL A 46 -1.51 -3.43 3.63
CA VAL A 46 -0.39 -3.05 2.77
C VAL A 46 0.84 -2.70 3.59
N VAL A 47 2.02 -3.05 3.09
CA VAL A 47 3.30 -2.88 3.79
C VAL A 47 4.32 -2.27 2.83
N LEU A 48 5.24 -1.46 3.35
CA LEU A 48 6.41 -0.97 2.61
C LEU A 48 7.67 -1.59 3.18
N VAL A 49 8.46 -2.20 2.31
CA VAL A 49 9.73 -2.83 2.64
C VAL A 49 10.83 -2.19 1.81
N ASP A 50 12.00 -1.93 2.39
CA ASP A 50 13.15 -1.42 1.64
C ASP A 50 13.91 -2.53 0.89
N GLY A 51 14.89 -2.16 0.07
CA GLY A 51 15.73 -3.11 -0.67
C GLY A 51 16.58 -4.04 0.19
N ARG A 52 16.63 -3.81 1.51
CA ARG A 52 17.34 -4.66 2.49
C ARG A 52 16.40 -5.61 3.22
N GLY A 53 15.10 -5.57 2.93
CA GLY A 53 14.08 -6.37 3.62
C GLY A 53 13.58 -5.76 4.93
N ILE A 54 13.89 -4.48 5.22
CA ILE A 54 13.44 -3.79 6.43
C ILE A 54 12.05 -3.20 6.19
N VAL A 55 11.13 -3.46 7.11
CA VAL A 55 9.79 -2.87 7.09
C VAL A 55 9.88 -1.40 7.45
N LEU A 56 9.56 -0.53 6.50
CA LEU A 56 9.52 0.93 6.67
C LEU A 56 8.13 1.42 7.11
N VAL A 57 7.08 0.76 6.63
CA VAL A 57 5.69 1.02 7.03
C VAL A 57 5.11 -0.30 7.48
N SER A 58 4.72 -0.41 8.76
CA SER A 58 4.03 -1.59 9.30
C SER A 58 2.73 -1.85 8.53
N PRO A 59 2.24 -3.11 8.46
CA PRO A 59 0.98 -3.42 7.80
C PRO A 59 -0.13 -2.42 8.14
N LEU A 60 -0.66 -1.81 7.09
CA LEU A 60 -1.61 -0.71 7.14
C LEU A 60 -2.93 -1.18 6.53
N SER A 61 -3.99 -1.13 7.31
CA SER A 61 -5.34 -1.44 6.84
C SER A 61 -5.95 -0.26 6.08
N PHE A 62 -6.97 -0.55 5.28
CA PHE A 62 -7.68 0.48 4.52
C PHE A 62 -8.30 1.55 5.43
N ALA A 63 -8.85 1.14 6.58
CA ALA A 63 -9.37 2.06 7.59
C ALA A 63 -8.26 2.97 8.14
N GLY A 64 -7.10 2.41 8.50
CA GLY A 64 -5.95 3.19 8.97
C GLY A 64 -5.44 4.17 7.90
N ALA A 65 -5.39 3.75 6.64
CA ALA A 65 -5.04 4.62 5.52
C ALA A 65 -6.04 5.77 5.32
N THR A 66 -7.34 5.49 5.48
CA THR A 66 -8.41 6.48 5.37
C THR A 66 -8.28 7.56 6.44
N GLU A 67 -7.93 7.19 7.68
CA GLU A 67 -7.69 8.16 8.76
C GLU A 67 -6.47 9.04 8.49
N ILE A 68 -5.38 8.47 7.95
CA ILE A 68 -4.21 9.25 7.52
C ILE A 68 -4.60 10.22 6.40
N ALA A 69 -5.33 9.73 5.39
CA ALA A 69 -5.77 10.56 4.27
C ALA A 69 -6.69 11.71 4.74
N ARG A 70 -7.63 11.43 5.64
CA ARG A 70 -8.48 12.46 6.26
C ARG A 70 -7.65 13.51 6.97
N ALA A 71 -6.71 13.09 7.83
CA ALA A 71 -5.86 14.02 8.57
C ALA A 71 -4.97 14.88 7.65
N VAL A 72 -4.55 14.36 6.49
CA VAL A 72 -3.85 15.15 5.47
C VAL A 72 -4.78 16.15 4.80
N ILE A 73 -6.00 15.76 4.42
CA ILE A 73 -7.01 16.64 3.80
C ILE A 73 -7.40 17.78 4.76
N GLU A 74 -7.56 17.46 6.04
CA GLU A 74 -7.87 18.41 7.11
C GLU A 74 -6.66 19.26 7.55
N ASN A 75 -5.52 19.11 6.86
CA ASN A 75 -4.28 19.84 7.12
C ASN A 75 -3.77 19.72 8.56
N HIS A 76 -3.88 18.52 9.14
CA HIS A 76 -3.36 18.26 10.48
C HIS A 76 -1.82 18.40 10.46
N PRO A 77 -1.23 19.36 11.22
CA PRO A 77 0.18 19.77 11.05
C PRO A 77 1.17 18.64 11.30
N GLY A 78 0.85 17.75 12.25
CA GLY A 78 1.67 16.58 12.56
C GLY A 78 1.60 15.46 11.52
N THR A 79 0.64 15.47 10.60
CA THR A 79 0.46 14.43 9.59
C THR A 79 1.05 14.86 8.25
N VAL A 80 0.90 16.14 7.87
CA VAL A 80 1.38 16.66 6.59
C VAL A 80 2.90 16.85 6.54
N THR A 81 3.55 16.98 7.71
CA THR A 81 5.02 17.13 7.81
C THR A 81 5.73 15.85 8.27
N ASP A 82 5.00 14.85 8.78
CA ASP A 82 5.60 13.59 9.21
C ASP A 82 5.93 12.71 8.00
N SER A 83 7.22 12.49 7.79
CA SER A 83 7.72 11.63 6.72
C SER A 83 7.17 10.21 6.81
N ASN A 84 6.88 9.70 8.01
CA ASN A 84 6.31 8.36 8.17
C ASN A 84 4.84 8.34 7.74
N ALA A 85 4.04 9.34 8.13
CA ALA A 85 2.66 9.49 7.65
C ALA A 85 2.59 9.61 6.12
N LEU A 86 3.47 10.41 5.50
CA LEU A 86 3.51 10.56 4.04
C LEU A 86 3.91 9.25 3.33
N ARG A 87 4.89 8.51 3.86
CA ARG A 87 5.24 7.17 3.34
C ARG A 87 4.09 6.18 3.49
N ALA A 88 3.40 6.19 4.63
CA ALA A 88 2.25 5.33 4.88
C ALA A 88 1.12 5.64 3.89
N LEU A 89 0.85 6.92 3.63
CA LEU A 89 -0.13 7.35 2.63
C LEU A 89 0.28 6.89 1.21
N ALA A 90 1.53 7.11 0.79
CA ALA A 90 2.01 6.65 -0.52
C ALA A 90 1.90 5.12 -0.68
N THR A 91 2.23 4.38 0.39
CA THR A 91 2.09 2.92 0.46
C THR A 91 0.62 2.51 0.30
N ALA A 92 -0.29 3.20 0.97
CA ALA A 92 -1.73 2.97 0.85
C ALA A 92 -2.24 3.19 -0.57
N VAL A 93 -1.90 4.33 -1.19
CA VAL A 93 -2.33 4.66 -2.55
C VAL A 93 -1.91 3.57 -3.52
N ILE A 94 -0.65 3.15 -3.48
CA ILE A 94 -0.11 2.15 -4.42
C ILE A 94 -0.67 0.75 -4.10
N GLY A 95 -0.65 0.37 -2.83
CA GLY A 95 -1.05 -0.95 -2.38
C GLY A 95 -2.54 -1.23 -2.55
N PHE A 96 -3.41 -0.25 -2.32
CA PHE A 96 -4.85 -0.41 -2.51
C PHE A 96 -5.26 -0.20 -3.96
N ALA A 97 -4.61 0.69 -4.72
CA ALA A 97 -4.90 0.84 -6.16
C ALA A 97 -4.74 -0.49 -6.92
N ALA A 98 -3.70 -1.25 -6.61
CA ALA A 98 -3.46 -2.57 -7.20
C ALA A 98 -4.50 -3.63 -6.81
N GLN A 99 -5.16 -3.47 -5.66
CA GLN A 99 -6.27 -4.34 -5.25
C GLN A 99 -7.58 -3.95 -5.94
N THR A 100 -7.70 -2.69 -6.39
CA THR A 100 -8.91 -2.11 -6.98
C THR A 100 -8.89 -2.05 -8.50
N VAL A 101 -7.98 -2.73 -9.19
CA VAL A 101 -7.92 -2.68 -10.67
C VAL A 101 -9.20 -3.30 -11.26
N ALA A 102 -10.20 -2.45 -11.51
CA ALA A 102 -11.12 -2.61 -12.61
C ALA A 102 -10.28 -2.68 -13.89
N PRO A 103 -10.59 -3.59 -14.84
CA PRO A 103 -9.82 -3.74 -16.06
C PRO A 103 -9.66 -2.38 -16.74
N GLU A 104 -8.44 -2.06 -17.17
CA GLU A 104 -8.19 -0.87 -17.98
C GLU A 104 -9.18 -0.87 -19.16
N PRO A 105 -9.85 0.25 -19.48
CA PRO A 105 -10.63 0.32 -20.70
C PRO A 105 -9.66 0.13 -21.86
N VAL A 106 -9.71 -1.06 -22.45
CA VAL A 106 -9.03 -1.35 -23.71
C VAL A 106 -9.50 -0.27 -24.67
N SER A 107 -8.60 0.63 -25.09
CA SER A 107 -8.92 1.49 -26.23
C SER A 107 -9.13 0.55 -27.40
N ALA A 108 -10.40 0.38 -27.78
CA ALA A 108 -10.74 -0.28 -29.02
C ALA A 108 -10.08 0.55 -30.13
N THR A 109 -8.93 0.09 -30.62
CA THR A 109 -8.41 0.49 -31.90
C THR A 109 -9.52 0.18 -32.90
N ILE A 110 -10.18 1.23 -33.38
CA ILE A 110 -11.17 1.11 -34.44
C ILE A 110 -10.37 0.73 -35.68
N GLU A 111 -10.42 -0.56 -36.03
CA GLU A 111 -9.94 -1.03 -37.32
C GLU A 111 -10.79 -0.35 -38.40
N PRO A 112 -10.21 0.40 -39.36
CA PRO A 112 -10.98 1.03 -40.40
C PRO A 112 -11.56 -0.05 -41.32
N SER A 113 -12.89 -0.19 -41.30
CA SER A 113 -13.63 -1.05 -42.22
C SER A 113 -13.32 -0.65 -43.66
N GLN A 114 -12.58 -1.49 -44.37
CA GLN A 114 -12.36 -1.38 -45.80
C GLN A 114 -13.71 -1.50 -46.54
N PRO A 115 -14.06 -0.58 -47.46
CA PRO A 115 -15.29 -0.73 -48.23
C PRO A 115 -15.19 -1.94 -49.17
N ALA A 116 -16.23 -2.76 -49.18
CA ALA A 116 -16.39 -3.87 -50.11
C ALA A 116 -16.42 -3.34 -51.56
N ALA A 117 -15.42 -3.75 -52.35
CA ALA A 117 -15.62 -4.07 -53.77
C ALA A 117 -16.19 -5.51 -53.77
N VAL A 118 -17.25 -5.87 -54.50
CA VAL A 118 -17.58 -5.65 -55.91
C VAL A 118 -19.09 -5.78 -56.09
#